data_AF-A0AAD4JW30-F1
#
_entry.id   AF-A0AAD4JW30-F1
#
_cell.length_a   1.000
_cell.length_b   1.000
_cell.length_c   1.000
_cell.angle_alpha   90.00
_cell.angle_beta   90.00
_cell.angle_gamma   90.00
#
_symmetry.space_group_name_H-M   'P 1'
#
loop_
_entity.id
_entity.type
_entity.pdbx_description
1 polymer ?
#
loop_
_entity_poly.entity_id
_entity_poly.type
_entity_poly.pdbx_seq_one_letter_code
_entity_poly.pdbx_strand_id
1 'polypeptide(L)'
;MKIAIEGCAHGELERIYDTIEGIEQERNIKIDLLLCCGDFQSTRNVSDLQTMAVPRKYMDMCTFYKYYSGQRVAPILTIFIGGNHEASNYLQELPYGGWVAPNIYYLGYAGVVNVNGIRIAGISGIYKSHDFLRGHHEFAPYSEKTCRSVYHVRQLEVFRLKQLSGKVDIFMSHDWPRGIHEYGNKAQLLRFKPHFTDDIEKGQLGSRPLEELLKSIQPTYWFAAHLHCKFAALVQHTQNVNKSLSEDSENSGSDTELEEEYKTDSKPNTSLSTAVPVAVTKFLALDKCLPKRRFLQVLDLPTSNTSTETRVTLEYDVEWLSILLSTNHLTSIKDQNYYLPGKKAGSIEERCNFTPTVEELSHIRHKFNNLEVPKNFCRTVPSFDPVVQQNYKHIPVEQPNAQLNPQCNEFCTTLGIDDPLCLAMLANGKELPQSLCLNESSSKVNMLETMAEGFEIAQSKRKLNLTLPAPTTSKIDKNVIELPIEIDED
;
A
#
# COMPACT_ATOMS: atom_id res chain seq x y z
N MET A 1 1.77 15.30 19.35
CA MET A 1 2.07 13.87 19.41
C MET A 1 3.49 13.67 18.93
N LYS A 2 4.31 12.94 19.70
CA LYS A 2 5.68 12.62 19.33
C LYS A 2 5.72 11.27 18.61
N ILE A 3 6.18 11.28 17.37
CA ILE A 3 6.19 10.11 16.50
C ILE A 3 7.63 9.77 16.14
N ALA A 4 8.04 8.54 16.41
CA ALA A 4 9.29 7.99 15.92
C ALA A 4 9.08 7.41 14.52
N ILE A 5 9.97 7.77 13.59
CA ILE A 5 10.02 7.26 12.22
C ILE A 5 11.26 6.39 12.10
N GLU A 6 11.07 5.16 11.62
CA GLU A 6 12.10 4.16 11.38
C GLU A 6 12.24 3.87 9.88
N GLY A 7 13.48 3.75 9.41
CA GLY A 7 13.80 3.29 8.06
C GLY A 7 13.56 1.79 7.87
N CYS A 8 14.60 1.03 7.54
CA CYS A 8 14.52 -0.44 7.40
C CYS A 8 14.83 -1.14 8.72
N ALA A 9 13.89 -1.93 9.26
CA ALA A 9 14.07 -2.58 10.56
C ALA A 9 14.94 -3.85 10.51
N HIS A 10 14.83 -4.66 9.46
CA HIS A 10 15.45 -5.99 9.29
C HIS A 10 15.31 -6.89 10.53
N GLY A 11 14.13 -6.87 11.16
CA GLY A 11 13.83 -7.69 12.33
C GLY A 11 14.52 -7.27 13.64
N GLU A 12 15.27 -6.16 13.67
CA GLU A 12 16.00 -5.64 14.85
C GLU A 12 15.08 -4.88 15.83
N LEU A 13 13.88 -5.41 16.09
CA LEU A 13 12.83 -4.72 16.86
C LEU A 13 13.25 -4.38 18.29
N GLU A 14 13.99 -5.28 18.95
CA GLU A 14 14.49 -5.01 20.30
C GLU A 14 15.38 -3.76 20.30
N ARG A 15 16.32 -3.64 19.35
CA ARG A 15 17.19 -2.47 19.25
C ARG A 15 16.44 -1.18 18.96
N ILE A 16 15.40 -1.25 18.13
CA ILE A 16 14.56 -0.09 17.82
C ILE A 16 13.87 0.38 19.10
N TYR A 17 13.23 -0.53 19.84
CA TYR A 17 12.57 -0.18 21.09
C TYR A 17 13.53 0.29 22.19
N ASP A 18 14.69 -0.35 22.34
CA ASP A 18 15.74 0.08 23.29
C ASP A 18 16.25 1.49 22.94
N THR A 19 16.38 1.81 21.65
CA THR A 19 16.80 3.15 21.19
C THR A 19 15.73 4.20 21.51
N ILE A 20 14.45 3.86 21.32
CA ILE A 20 13.32 4.73 21.67
C ILE A 20 13.30 4.99 23.17
N GLU A 21 13.42 3.95 23.99
CA GLU A 21 13.48 4.07 25.45
C GLU A 21 14.64 4.97 25.89
N GLY A 22 15.83 4.79 25.31
CA GLY A 22 16.99 5.65 25.58
C GLY A 22 16.71 7.12 25.24
N ILE A 23 16.04 7.41 24.13
CA ILE A 23 15.66 8.78 23.74
C ILE A 23 14.61 9.36 24.71
N GLU A 24 13.63 8.56 25.12
CA GLU A 24 12.61 8.96 26.10
C GLU A 24 13.26 9.36 27.44
N GLN A 25 14.19 8.54 27.93
CA GLN A 25 14.93 8.79 29.17
C GLN A 25 15.85 10.01 29.08
N GLU A 26 16.66 10.12 28.01
CA GLU A 26 17.63 11.21 27.83
C GLU A 26 16.93 12.57 27.72
N ARG A 27 15.81 12.63 26.98
CA ARG A 27 15.11 13.89 26.69
C ARG A 27 13.94 14.16 27.62
N ASN A 28 13.62 13.24 28.53
CA ASN A 28 12.45 13.28 29.39
C ASN A 28 11.15 13.54 28.59
N ILE A 29 10.94 12.73 27.55
CA ILE A 29 9.75 12.78 26.68
C ILE A 29 9.09 11.42 26.61
N LYS A 30 7.80 11.38 26.22
CA LYS A 30 7.13 10.15 25.80
C LYS A 30 6.92 10.17 24.29
N ILE A 31 7.26 9.08 23.62
CA ILE A 31 7.00 8.81 22.21
C ILE A 31 5.70 8.00 22.14
N ASP A 32 4.76 8.50 21.34
CA ASP A 32 3.38 8.01 21.31
C ASP A 32 3.17 6.93 20.23
N LEU A 33 3.92 7.00 19.14
CA LEU A 33 3.77 6.17 17.95
C LEU A 33 5.12 5.90 17.28
N LEU A 34 5.29 4.68 16.77
CA LEU A 34 6.38 4.30 15.87
C LEU A 34 5.83 3.96 14.49
N LEU A 35 6.43 4.54 13.45
CA LEU A 35 6.15 4.26 12.04
C LEU A 35 7.37 3.63 11.38
N CYS A 36 7.26 2.40 10.89
CA CYS A 36 8.36 1.71 10.19
C CYS A 36 8.10 1.65 8.68
N CYS A 37 9.05 2.16 7.89
CA CYS A 37 8.94 2.29 6.44
C CYS A 37 9.31 1.00 5.66
N GLY A 38 9.22 -0.18 6.28
CA GLY A 38 9.41 -1.48 5.61
C GLY A 38 10.67 -2.24 5.98
N ASP A 39 10.87 -3.36 5.29
CA ASP A 39 11.79 -4.43 5.70
C ASP A 39 11.62 -4.76 7.18
N PHE A 40 10.37 -4.91 7.62
CA PHE A 40 10.02 -5.11 9.02
C PHE A 40 10.43 -6.49 9.50
N GLN A 41 10.30 -7.50 8.62
CA GLN A 41 10.65 -8.89 8.83
C GLN A 41 9.80 -9.53 9.95
N SER A 42 8.48 -9.57 9.74
CA SER A 42 7.49 -10.18 10.65
C SER A 42 7.51 -11.72 10.66
N THR A 43 8.68 -12.35 10.73
CA THR A 43 8.84 -13.80 10.66
C THR A 43 8.37 -14.49 11.94
N ARG A 44 7.33 -15.34 11.85
CA ARG A 44 6.76 -16.04 13.02
C ARG A 44 7.54 -17.31 13.37
N ASN A 45 8.03 -18.03 12.35
CA ASN A 45 8.71 -19.32 12.47
C ASN A 45 9.66 -19.61 11.29
N VAL A 46 10.33 -20.77 11.31
CA VAL A 46 11.33 -21.15 10.29
C VAL A 46 10.73 -21.34 8.90
N SER A 47 9.49 -21.83 8.79
CA SER A 47 8.81 -21.95 7.50
C SER A 47 8.56 -20.58 6.88
N ASP A 48 8.06 -19.61 7.65
CA ASP A 48 7.91 -18.23 7.16
C ASP A 48 9.24 -17.63 6.71
N LEU A 49 10.36 -17.96 7.37
CA LEU A 49 11.68 -17.48 6.96
C LEU A 49 12.04 -17.94 5.54
N GLN A 50 11.51 -19.07 5.07
CA GLN A 50 11.74 -19.58 3.72
C GLN A 50 10.97 -18.81 2.64
N THR A 51 10.02 -17.95 3.01
CA THR A 51 9.26 -17.13 2.06
C THR A 51 9.90 -15.77 1.81
N MET A 52 10.96 -15.45 2.56
CA MET A 52 11.67 -14.19 2.43
C MET A 52 12.66 -14.24 1.25
N ALA A 53 12.61 -13.25 0.37
CA ALA A 53 13.48 -13.14 -0.79
C ALA A 53 14.91 -12.67 -0.44
N VAL A 54 15.65 -13.52 0.28
CA VAL A 54 17.01 -13.24 0.74
C VAL A 54 17.90 -14.46 0.49
N PRO A 55 19.16 -14.29 0.06
CA PRO A 55 20.10 -15.41 -0.04
C PRO A 55 20.22 -16.17 1.29
N ARG A 56 20.20 -17.51 1.25
CA ARG A 56 20.17 -18.38 2.44
C ARG A 56 21.18 -18.02 3.54
N LYS A 57 22.38 -17.59 3.17
CA LYS A 57 23.43 -17.18 4.13
C LYS A 57 23.09 -15.93 4.96
N TYR A 58 22.13 -15.12 4.51
CA TYR A 58 21.68 -13.90 5.18
C TYR A 58 20.30 -14.07 5.84
N MET A 59 19.68 -15.25 5.75
CA MET A 59 18.44 -15.51 6.46
C MET A 59 18.70 -15.58 7.97
N ASP A 60 17.99 -14.76 8.73
CA ASP A 60 18.03 -14.76 10.18
C ASP A 60 16.61 -14.70 10.75
N MET A 61 16.36 -15.38 11.87
CA MET A 61 15.06 -15.40 12.53
C MET A 61 14.78 -14.09 13.26
N CYS A 62 15.83 -13.36 13.63
CA CYS A 62 15.76 -12.11 14.41
C CYS A 62 14.83 -12.26 15.63
N THR A 63 13.99 -11.27 15.95
CA THR A 63 13.28 -11.24 17.25
C THR A 63 11.76 -11.09 17.15
N PHE A 64 11.18 -10.97 15.94
CA PHE A 64 9.73 -10.75 15.81
C PHE A 64 8.88 -11.88 16.44
N TYR A 65 9.33 -13.14 16.31
CA TYR A 65 8.62 -14.30 16.91
C TYR A 65 8.34 -14.15 18.41
N LYS A 66 9.14 -13.37 19.15
CA LYS A 66 8.94 -13.09 20.58
C LYS A 66 7.69 -12.22 20.82
N TYR A 67 7.43 -11.27 19.93
CA TYR A 67 6.24 -10.41 19.96
C TYR A 67 5.01 -11.18 19.52
N TYR A 68 5.14 -11.97 18.44
CA TYR A 68 4.06 -12.82 17.94
C TYR A 68 3.62 -13.88 18.98
N SER A 69 4.58 -14.51 19.68
CA SER A 69 4.30 -15.52 20.70
C SER A 69 3.79 -14.97 22.03
N GLY A 70 3.90 -13.66 22.27
CA GLY A 70 3.57 -13.02 23.54
C GLY A 70 4.68 -13.07 24.59
N GLN A 71 5.88 -13.56 24.26
CA GLN A 71 7.06 -13.45 25.13
C GLN A 71 7.47 -11.99 25.39
N ARG A 72 7.17 -11.11 24.42
CA ARG A 72 7.28 -9.65 24.54
C ARG A 72 6.02 -8.99 24.00
N VAL A 73 5.78 -7.76 24.45
CA VAL A 73 4.75 -6.87 23.92
C VAL A 73 5.44 -5.59 23.45
N ALA A 74 5.04 -5.07 22.29
CA ALA A 74 5.60 -3.81 21.81
C ALA A 74 5.22 -2.66 22.77
N PRO A 75 6.20 -1.90 23.29
CA PRO A 75 5.97 -0.91 24.35
C PRO A 75 5.20 0.32 23.87
N ILE A 76 5.14 0.52 22.55
CA ILE A 76 4.47 1.64 21.88
C ILE A 76 3.71 1.11 20.67
N LEU A 77 2.63 1.81 20.29
CA LEU A 77 1.91 1.48 19.07
C LEU A 77 2.88 1.57 17.90
N THR A 78 3.01 0.48 17.15
CA THR A 78 3.92 0.35 16.03
C THR A 78 3.11 0.09 14.77
N ILE A 79 3.15 0.99 13.79
CA ILE A 79 2.54 0.80 12.47
C ILE A 79 3.65 0.63 11.45
N PHE A 80 3.51 -0.35 10.56
CA PHE A 80 4.48 -0.56 9.49
C PHE A 80 3.83 -0.88 8.15
N ILE A 81 4.58 -0.58 7.09
CA ILE A 81 4.34 -1.06 5.72
C ILE A 81 5.37 -2.14 5.40
N GLY A 82 5.14 -2.96 4.38
CA GLY A 82 6.09 -3.98 3.93
C GLY A 82 7.18 -3.41 3.04
N GLY A 83 8.38 -3.98 3.10
CA GLY A 83 9.46 -3.78 2.14
C GLY A 83 9.64 -4.98 1.21
N ASN A 84 10.89 -5.31 0.88
CA ASN A 84 11.25 -6.46 0.03
C ASN A 84 11.90 -7.62 0.82
N HIS A 85 12.25 -7.42 2.09
CA HIS A 85 12.72 -8.46 3.00
C HIS A 85 11.68 -8.74 4.08
N GLU A 86 10.63 -9.45 3.69
CA GLU A 86 9.48 -9.74 4.55
C GLU A 86 9.19 -11.24 4.61
N ALA A 87 8.48 -11.66 5.66
CA ALA A 87 7.72 -12.90 5.64
C ALA A 87 6.45 -12.66 4.79
N SER A 88 6.62 -12.63 3.47
CA SER A 88 5.56 -12.19 2.55
C SER A 88 4.29 -13.02 2.68
N ASN A 89 4.39 -14.32 2.97
CA ASN A 89 3.22 -15.15 3.23
C ASN A 89 2.36 -14.63 4.38
N TYR A 90 2.98 -14.17 5.48
CA TYR A 90 2.23 -13.66 6.62
C TYR A 90 1.57 -12.32 6.31
N LEU A 91 2.27 -11.44 5.58
CA LEU A 91 1.70 -10.15 5.15
C LEU A 91 0.57 -10.35 4.13
N GLN A 92 0.65 -11.36 3.27
CA GLN A 92 -0.44 -11.71 2.34
C GLN A 92 -1.72 -12.17 3.04
N GLU A 93 -1.65 -12.67 4.29
CA GLU A 93 -2.86 -13.02 5.06
C GLU A 93 -3.62 -11.75 5.51
N LEU A 94 -3.02 -10.56 5.41
CA LEU A 94 -3.55 -9.27 5.87
C LEU A 94 -3.44 -8.18 4.78
N PRO A 95 -4.00 -8.38 3.57
CA PRO A 95 -3.82 -7.47 2.43
C PRO A 95 -4.41 -6.08 2.67
N TYR A 96 -5.44 -5.97 3.54
CA TYR A 96 -6.09 -4.72 3.95
C TYR A 96 -5.60 -4.20 5.31
N GLY A 97 -4.54 -4.79 5.85
CA GLY A 97 -3.97 -4.47 7.15
C GLY A 97 -4.57 -5.27 8.31
N GLY A 98 -3.87 -5.26 9.45
CA GLY A 98 -4.26 -6.00 10.64
C GLY A 98 -3.14 -6.12 11.66
N TRP A 99 -3.46 -6.66 12.85
CA TRP A 99 -2.47 -6.86 13.90
C TRP A 99 -1.61 -8.09 13.59
N VAL A 100 -0.30 -7.90 13.54
CA VAL A 100 0.67 -9.01 13.39
C VAL A 100 1.22 -9.49 14.73
N ALA A 101 1.07 -8.66 15.76
CA ALA A 101 1.33 -8.96 17.16
C ALA A 101 0.60 -7.91 18.02
N PRO A 102 0.44 -8.11 19.34
CA PRO A 102 -0.13 -7.08 20.20
C PRO A 102 0.65 -5.76 20.07
N ASN A 103 -0.07 -4.68 19.75
CA ASN A 103 0.46 -3.32 19.57
C ASN A 103 1.36 -3.12 18.32
N ILE A 104 1.38 -4.08 17.39
CA ILE A 104 2.07 -3.99 16.09
C ILE A 104 1.06 -4.20 14.95
N TYR A 105 0.82 -3.16 14.17
CA TYR A 105 -0.18 -3.11 13.10
C TYR A 105 0.48 -3.02 11.72
N TYR A 106 0.15 -3.97 10.84
CA TYR A 106 0.50 -3.90 9.43
C TYR A 106 -0.54 -3.08 8.67
N LEU A 107 -0.12 -2.15 7.83
CA LEU A 107 -1.03 -1.27 7.08
C LEU A 107 -1.69 -1.95 5.86
N GLY A 108 -1.22 -3.13 5.44
CA GLY A 108 -1.69 -3.82 4.24
C GLY A 108 -0.85 -3.50 3.00
N TYR A 109 -1.25 -4.01 1.84
CA TYR A 109 -0.60 -3.68 0.56
C TYR A 109 -0.63 -2.17 0.30
N ALA A 110 -1.75 -1.54 0.64
CA ALA A 110 -1.88 -0.13 0.89
C ALA A 110 -2.99 0.09 1.92
N GLY A 111 -2.91 1.19 2.67
CA GLY A 111 -3.92 1.50 3.67
C GLY A 111 -3.90 2.96 4.10
N VAL A 112 -5.00 3.40 4.69
CA VAL A 112 -5.12 4.69 5.37
C VAL A 112 -5.78 4.48 6.73
N VAL A 113 -5.18 5.03 7.77
CA VAL A 113 -5.65 4.97 9.16
C VAL A 113 -5.52 6.34 9.82
N ASN A 114 -6.27 6.54 10.90
CA ASN A 114 -6.20 7.75 11.71
C ASN A 114 -5.65 7.40 13.10
N VAL A 115 -4.69 8.20 13.59
CA VAL A 115 -4.12 8.05 14.94
C VAL A 115 -4.22 9.39 15.67
N ASN A 116 -5.13 9.48 16.65
CA ASN A 116 -5.55 10.71 17.34
C ASN A 116 -5.67 11.94 16.40
N GLY A 117 -6.33 11.76 15.25
CA GLY A 117 -6.55 12.82 14.27
C GLY A 117 -5.42 13.08 13.28
N ILE A 118 -4.30 12.34 13.35
CA ILE A 118 -3.26 12.33 12.31
C ILE A 118 -3.62 11.27 11.29
N ARG A 119 -3.81 11.69 10.03
CA ARG A 119 -4.16 10.79 8.93
C ARG A 119 -2.90 10.23 8.26
N ILE A 120 -2.75 8.91 8.32
CA ILE A 120 -1.56 8.19 7.87
C ILE A 120 -1.96 7.29 6.70
N ALA A 121 -1.42 7.56 5.52
CA ALA A 121 -1.53 6.71 4.35
C ALA A 121 -0.21 5.97 4.11
N GLY A 122 -0.25 4.82 3.45
CA GLY A 122 0.97 4.15 3.04
C GLY A 122 0.75 3.05 2.02
N ILE A 123 1.85 2.66 1.38
CA ILE A 123 1.91 1.62 0.37
C ILE A 123 3.14 0.74 0.60
N SER A 124 2.91 -0.56 0.63
CA SER A 124 3.93 -1.58 0.85
C SER A 124 4.64 -1.96 -0.45
N GLY A 125 5.88 -2.42 -0.33
CA GLY A 125 6.62 -3.06 -1.41
C GLY A 125 7.51 -2.14 -2.23
N ILE A 126 8.09 -2.72 -3.29
CA ILE A 126 8.99 -2.03 -4.23
C ILE A 126 8.44 -2.05 -5.65
N TYR A 127 8.82 -1.08 -6.48
CA TYR A 127 8.31 -1.00 -7.85
C TYR A 127 9.13 -1.85 -8.83
N LYS A 128 8.43 -2.71 -9.58
CA LYS A 128 8.94 -3.35 -10.80
C LYS A 128 7.91 -3.24 -11.92
N SER A 129 8.34 -2.66 -13.04
CA SER A 129 7.46 -2.36 -14.18
C SER A 129 6.75 -3.59 -14.77
N HIS A 130 7.42 -4.74 -14.80
CA HIS A 130 6.89 -5.97 -15.40
C HIS A 130 5.78 -6.65 -14.58
N ASP A 131 5.67 -6.32 -13.28
CA ASP A 131 4.62 -6.85 -12.40
C ASP A 131 3.53 -5.82 -12.08
N PHE A 132 3.80 -4.53 -12.31
CA PHE A 132 2.90 -3.43 -11.94
C PHE A 132 1.48 -3.57 -12.49
N LEU A 133 1.32 -4.08 -13.72
CA LEU A 133 0.02 -4.24 -14.37
C LEU A 133 -0.64 -5.60 -14.09
N ARG A 134 -0.03 -6.47 -13.30
CA ARG A 134 -0.52 -7.82 -12.99
C ARG A 134 -1.43 -7.81 -11.76
N GLY A 135 -2.25 -8.85 -11.62
CA GLY A 135 -2.97 -9.13 -10.38
C GLY A 135 -2.06 -9.74 -9.31
N HIS A 136 -2.56 -9.80 -8.08
CA HIS A 136 -1.96 -10.55 -6.98
C HIS A 136 -2.36 -12.02 -7.13
N HIS A 137 -1.51 -12.80 -7.79
CA HIS A 137 -1.77 -14.21 -8.14
C HIS A 137 -0.90 -15.17 -7.31
N GLU A 138 0.08 -14.62 -6.60
CA GLU A 138 1.04 -15.34 -5.78
C GLU A 138 0.43 -15.80 -4.46
N PHE A 139 0.76 -17.02 -4.06
CA PHE A 139 0.51 -17.55 -2.72
C PHE A 139 1.52 -18.65 -2.41
N ALA A 140 1.73 -18.94 -1.12
CA ALA A 140 2.69 -19.94 -0.68
C ALA A 140 2.19 -21.39 -0.94
N PRO A 141 3.07 -22.35 -1.26
CA PRO A 141 4.52 -22.22 -1.45
C PRO A 141 4.90 -21.43 -2.72
N TYR A 142 5.85 -20.51 -2.59
CA TYR A 142 6.32 -19.67 -3.69
C TYR A 142 7.45 -20.34 -4.48
N SER A 143 7.43 -20.11 -5.80
CA SER A 143 8.61 -20.24 -6.65
C SER A 143 9.62 -19.11 -6.39
N GLU A 144 10.84 -19.21 -6.92
CA GLU A 144 11.80 -18.10 -6.85
C GLU A 144 11.30 -16.80 -7.47
N LYS A 145 10.46 -16.90 -8.51
CA LYS A 145 9.84 -15.74 -9.17
C LYS A 145 8.76 -15.13 -8.27
N THR A 146 7.83 -15.96 -7.81
CA THR A 146 6.67 -15.49 -7.02
C THR A 146 7.04 -15.01 -5.62
N CYS A 147 8.12 -15.55 -5.05
CA CYS A 147 8.74 -15.06 -3.82
C CYS A 147 9.23 -13.60 -3.95
N ARG A 148 9.53 -13.14 -5.17
CA ARG A 148 9.91 -11.74 -5.44
C ARG A 148 8.71 -10.89 -5.85
N SER A 149 7.87 -11.40 -6.75
CA SER A 149 6.76 -10.62 -7.29
C SER A 149 5.66 -10.32 -6.27
N VAL A 150 5.54 -11.12 -5.21
CA VAL A 150 4.56 -10.94 -4.11
C VAL A 150 4.65 -9.59 -3.41
N TYR A 151 5.85 -9.01 -3.27
CA TYR A 151 6.04 -7.70 -2.62
C TYR A 151 6.20 -6.56 -3.64
N HIS A 152 6.02 -6.80 -4.94
CA HIS A 152 6.06 -5.71 -5.91
C HIS A 152 4.75 -4.90 -5.88
N VAL A 153 4.86 -3.57 -5.99
CA VAL A 153 3.70 -2.68 -6.05
C VAL A 153 2.84 -2.97 -7.29
N ARG A 154 1.51 -3.05 -7.14
CA ARG A 154 0.56 -3.14 -8.27
C ARG A 154 -0.15 -1.82 -8.53
N GLN A 155 -0.70 -1.69 -9.73
CA GLN A 155 -1.45 -0.51 -10.15
C GLN A 155 -2.73 -0.27 -9.35
N LEU A 156 -3.33 -1.33 -8.77
CA LEU A 156 -4.59 -1.23 -8.06
C LEU A 156 -4.48 -0.38 -6.80
N GLU A 157 -3.46 -0.62 -5.98
CA GLU A 157 -3.22 0.13 -4.76
C GLU A 157 -2.92 1.61 -5.08
N VAL A 158 -2.13 1.86 -6.13
CA VAL A 158 -1.82 3.20 -6.61
C VAL A 158 -3.08 3.90 -7.11
N PHE A 159 -3.93 3.20 -7.85
CA PHE A 159 -5.20 3.72 -8.34
C PHE A 159 -6.12 4.09 -7.18
N ARG A 160 -6.28 3.22 -6.18
CA ARG A 160 -7.07 3.45 -4.96
C ARG A 160 -6.58 4.67 -4.18
N LEU A 161 -5.27 4.77 -3.95
CA LEU A 161 -4.67 5.90 -3.23
C LEU A 161 -4.83 7.24 -3.97
N LYS A 162 -4.87 7.22 -5.32
CA LYS A 162 -5.17 8.43 -6.12
C LYS A 162 -6.60 8.95 -5.98
N GLN A 163 -7.51 8.18 -5.38
CA GLN A 163 -8.91 8.59 -5.15
C GLN A 163 -9.11 9.38 -3.85
N LEU A 164 -8.06 9.52 -3.04
CA LEU A 164 -8.10 10.31 -1.83
C LEU A 164 -8.25 11.80 -2.19
N SER A 165 -9.19 12.47 -1.54
CA SER A 165 -9.49 13.90 -1.71
C SER A 165 -9.16 14.74 -0.48
N GLY A 166 -9.20 14.13 0.72
CA GLY A 166 -8.86 14.79 1.98
C GLY A 166 -7.36 14.98 2.19
N LYS A 167 -7.00 15.90 3.11
CA LYS A 167 -5.62 16.10 3.55
C LYS A 167 -5.03 14.80 4.10
N VAL A 168 -3.82 14.46 3.67
CA VAL A 168 -2.99 13.38 4.25
C VAL A 168 -1.84 14.02 5.01
N ASP A 169 -1.69 13.69 6.30
CA ASP A 169 -0.62 14.25 7.13
C ASP A 169 0.69 13.52 6.88
N ILE A 170 0.65 12.18 6.86
CA ILE A 170 1.82 11.33 6.67
C ILE A 170 1.54 10.34 5.54
N PHE A 171 2.48 10.23 4.61
CA PHE A 171 2.52 9.16 3.63
C PHE A 171 3.76 8.30 3.83
N MET A 172 3.61 6.98 3.88
CA MET A 172 4.69 6.01 4.05
C MET A 172 4.89 5.19 2.77
N SER A 173 6.14 5.04 2.34
CA SER A 173 6.53 4.08 1.28
C SER A 173 7.86 3.42 1.62
N HIS A 174 8.14 2.23 1.09
CA HIS A 174 9.47 1.64 1.25
C HIS A 174 10.46 2.28 0.27
N ASP A 175 10.15 2.18 -1.02
CA ASP A 175 10.86 2.88 -2.10
C ASP A 175 10.72 4.40 -2.01
N TRP A 176 11.65 5.11 -2.65
CA TRP A 176 11.57 6.57 -2.80
C TRP A 176 10.70 6.93 -4.00
N PRO A 177 9.97 8.06 -3.97
CA PRO A 177 9.43 8.67 -5.19
C PRO A 177 10.56 8.96 -6.18
N ARG A 178 10.39 8.56 -7.44
CA ARG A 178 11.36 8.86 -8.48
C ARG A 178 11.58 10.37 -8.59
N GLY A 179 12.83 10.79 -8.77
CA GLY A 179 13.20 12.21 -8.92
C GLY A 179 13.28 13.01 -7.61
N ILE A 180 13.00 12.40 -6.44
CA ILE A 180 13.00 13.11 -5.16
C ILE A 180 14.36 13.76 -4.81
N HIS A 181 15.45 13.23 -5.36
CA HIS A 181 16.79 13.74 -5.17
C HIS A 181 16.99 15.17 -5.71
N GLU A 182 16.16 15.61 -6.66
CA GLU A 182 16.19 16.98 -7.20
C GLU A 182 15.67 18.04 -6.20
N TYR A 183 14.96 17.60 -5.16
CA TYR A 183 14.35 18.48 -4.15
C TYR A 183 15.18 18.57 -2.86
N GLY A 184 16.39 18.02 -2.86
CA GLY A 184 17.29 18.00 -1.70
C GLY A 184 18.75 18.17 -2.11
N ASN A 185 19.68 17.81 -1.21
CA ASN A 185 21.11 17.95 -1.49
C ASN A 185 21.65 16.79 -2.35
N LYS A 186 21.37 16.84 -3.66
CA LYS A 186 21.81 15.85 -4.65
C LYS A 186 23.33 15.63 -4.64
N ALA A 187 24.11 16.70 -4.54
CA ALA A 187 25.58 16.63 -4.52
C ALA A 187 26.09 15.82 -3.32
N GLN A 188 25.51 16.04 -2.14
CA GLN A 188 25.84 15.27 -0.94
C GLN A 188 25.42 13.80 -1.08
N LEU A 189 24.24 13.53 -1.64
CA LEU A 189 23.76 12.16 -1.88
C LEU A 189 24.73 11.39 -2.78
N LEU A 190 25.12 11.96 -3.92
CA LEU A 190 26.04 11.35 -4.87
C LEU A 190 27.46 11.16 -4.31
N ARG A 191 27.91 12.05 -3.42
CA ARG A 191 29.18 11.87 -2.71
C ARG A 191 29.17 10.63 -1.80
N PHE A 192 28.04 10.35 -1.13
CA PHE A 192 27.90 9.18 -0.26
C PHE A 192 27.51 7.90 -1.01
N LYS A 193 26.81 8.03 -2.14
CA LYS A 193 26.33 6.91 -2.98
C LYS A 193 26.65 7.19 -4.45
N PRO A 194 27.92 7.10 -4.88
CA PRO A 194 28.31 7.45 -6.26
C PRO A 194 27.59 6.64 -7.33
N HIS A 195 27.26 5.37 -7.04
CA HIS A 195 26.54 4.47 -7.95
C HIS A 195 25.13 4.94 -8.31
N PHE A 196 24.54 5.88 -7.55
CA PHE A 196 23.24 6.45 -7.91
C PHE A 196 23.31 7.38 -9.12
N THR A 197 24.50 7.78 -9.57
CA THR A 197 24.68 8.65 -10.75
C THR A 197 24.00 8.04 -11.97
N ASP A 198 24.36 6.81 -12.32
CA ASP A 198 23.81 6.10 -13.48
C ASP A 198 22.29 5.90 -13.37
N ASP A 199 21.79 5.56 -12.18
CA ASP A 199 20.36 5.34 -11.94
C ASP A 199 19.56 6.65 -12.06
N ILE A 200 20.16 7.78 -11.65
CA ILE A 200 19.55 9.11 -11.78
C ILE A 200 19.50 9.52 -13.26
N GLU A 201 20.62 9.37 -13.98
CA GLU A 201 20.72 9.72 -15.40
C GLU A 201 19.73 8.92 -16.26
N LYS A 202 19.51 7.65 -15.92
CA LYS A 202 18.53 6.78 -16.60
C LYS A 202 17.09 6.96 -16.09
N GLY A 203 16.85 7.79 -15.08
CA GLY A 203 15.54 7.96 -14.47
C GLY A 203 15.00 6.70 -13.78
N GLN A 204 15.89 5.86 -13.25
CA GLN A 204 15.61 4.59 -12.59
C GLN A 204 15.69 4.65 -11.07
N LEU A 205 16.29 5.70 -10.49
CA LEU A 205 16.34 5.88 -9.04
C LEU A 205 14.95 6.21 -8.48
N GLY A 206 14.35 5.24 -7.80
CA GLY A 206 13.04 5.35 -7.15
C GLY A 206 11.88 4.85 -8.01
N SER A 207 10.68 4.98 -7.47
CA SER A 207 9.44 4.44 -8.01
C SER A 207 8.64 5.51 -8.74
N ARG A 208 8.31 5.23 -10.01
CA ARG A 208 7.44 6.08 -10.84
C ARG A 208 6.02 6.19 -10.27
N PRO A 209 5.34 5.10 -9.86
CA PRO A 209 4.02 5.24 -9.24
C PRO A 209 4.03 6.09 -7.96
N LEU A 210 5.10 6.04 -7.16
CA LEU A 210 5.24 6.89 -5.97
C LEU A 210 5.46 8.36 -6.32
N GLU A 211 6.17 8.67 -7.41
CA GLU A 211 6.25 10.04 -7.95
C GLU A 211 4.86 10.59 -8.30
N GLU A 212 4.02 9.77 -8.94
CA GLU A 212 2.65 10.16 -9.29
C GLU A 212 1.78 10.38 -8.05
N LEU A 213 1.91 9.51 -7.03
CA LEU A 213 1.19 9.65 -5.75
C LEU A 213 1.64 10.89 -4.97
N LEU A 214 2.94 11.18 -4.94
CA LEU A 214 3.47 12.38 -4.29
C LEU A 214 2.87 13.66 -4.89
N LYS A 215 2.75 13.71 -6.22
CA LYS A 215 2.16 14.85 -6.95
C LYS A 215 0.64 14.95 -6.77
N SER A 216 -0.07 13.83 -6.68
CA SER A 216 -1.53 13.82 -6.55
C SER A 216 -2.01 14.05 -5.12
N ILE A 217 -1.39 13.39 -4.14
CA ILE A 217 -1.83 13.42 -2.73
C ILE A 217 -1.25 14.62 -1.98
N GLN A 218 -0.02 15.03 -2.32
CA GLN A 218 0.67 16.17 -1.71
C GLN A 218 0.65 16.16 -0.16
N PRO A 219 1.07 15.05 0.47
CA PRO A 219 0.96 14.89 1.92
C PRO A 219 1.87 15.89 2.66
N THR A 220 1.59 16.18 3.93
CA THR A 220 2.46 17.09 4.72
C THR A 220 3.87 16.50 4.89
N TYR A 221 3.95 15.21 5.18
CA TYR A 221 5.18 14.45 5.30
C TYR A 221 5.16 13.21 4.40
N TRP A 222 6.32 12.89 3.83
CA TRP A 222 6.56 11.64 3.14
C TRP A 222 7.77 10.93 3.76
N PHE A 223 7.57 9.73 4.29
CA PHE A 223 8.64 8.92 4.88
C PHE A 223 8.97 7.70 4.03
N ALA A 224 10.26 7.50 3.76
CA ALA A 224 10.77 6.40 2.94
C ALA A 224 12.01 5.70 3.51
N ALA A 225 12.38 4.54 2.94
CA ALA A 225 13.52 3.74 3.38
C ALA A 225 14.28 3.15 2.18
N HIS A 226 14.57 1.84 2.19
CA HIS A 226 15.16 1.02 1.13
C HIS A 226 16.62 1.34 0.73
N LEU A 227 16.94 2.60 0.40
CA LEU A 227 18.23 3.00 -0.17
C LEU A 227 19.37 3.10 0.86
N HIS A 228 19.09 2.80 2.13
CA HIS A 228 20.05 2.77 3.24
C HIS A 228 20.91 4.04 3.31
N CYS A 229 20.25 5.20 3.33
CA CYS A 229 20.86 6.49 3.60
C CYS A 229 19.80 7.49 4.09
N LYS A 230 20.24 8.41 4.96
CA LYS A 230 19.41 9.54 5.34
C LYS A 230 19.41 10.60 4.25
N PHE A 231 18.23 11.00 3.79
CA PHE A 231 18.06 12.08 2.81
C PHE A 231 16.81 12.88 3.14
N ALA A 232 16.90 14.20 3.02
CA ALA A 232 15.78 15.10 3.28
C ALA A 232 15.59 16.02 2.07
N ALA A 233 14.33 16.28 1.73
CA ALA A 233 13.94 17.10 0.60
C ALA A 233 12.65 17.88 0.89
N LEU A 234 12.49 19.02 0.21
CA LEU A 234 11.29 19.86 0.29
C LEU A 234 10.67 19.94 -1.10
N VAL A 235 9.50 19.33 -1.26
CA VAL A 235 8.80 19.26 -2.55
C VAL A 235 7.73 20.33 -2.56
N GLN A 236 7.95 21.38 -3.34
CA GLN A 236 6.96 22.42 -3.56
C GLN A 236 5.96 21.96 -4.63
N HIS A 237 4.67 22.03 -4.31
CA HIS A 237 3.59 21.66 -5.22
C HIS A 237 3.01 22.91 -5.86
N THR A 238 3.09 22.99 -7.18
CA THR A 238 2.42 24.07 -7.93
C THR A 238 0.92 23.84 -7.94
N GLN A 239 0.14 24.81 -7.46
CA GLN A 239 -1.29 24.82 -7.72
C GLN A 239 -1.49 25.08 -9.21
N ASN A 240 -1.99 24.09 -9.95
CA ASN A 240 -2.54 24.34 -11.27
C ASN A 240 -3.86 25.11 -11.08
N VAL A 241 -3.76 26.43 -10.93
CA VAL A 241 -4.87 27.37 -11.06
C VAL A 241 -5.25 27.41 -12.54
N ASN A 242 -5.88 26.35 -13.05
CA ASN A 242 -6.52 26.28 -14.37
C ASN A 242 -7.43 25.03 -14.40
N LYS A 243 -8.38 24.97 -13.46
CA LYS A 243 -9.42 23.93 -13.48
C LYS A 243 -10.76 24.45 -12.96
N SER A 244 -11.15 25.62 -13.43
CA SER A 244 -12.53 26.12 -13.46
C SER A 244 -12.47 27.58 -13.90
N LEU A 245 -12.70 27.82 -15.19
CA LEU A 245 -13.36 28.99 -15.79
C LEU A 245 -12.99 29.03 -17.28
N SER A 246 -14.03 29.06 -18.11
CA SER A 246 -14.08 29.29 -19.57
C SER A 246 -13.46 28.25 -20.51
N GLU A 247 -14.24 27.22 -20.86
CA GLU A 247 -14.32 26.74 -22.25
C GLU A 247 -15.81 26.48 -22.59
N ASP A 248 -16.58 27.57 -22.62
CA ASP A 248 -17.85 27.66 -23.33
C ASP A 248 -17.75 28.91 -24.21
N SER A 249 -17.46 28.70 -25.50
CA SER A 249 -17.94 29.49 -26.65
C SER A 249 -17.19 29.03 -27.91
N GLU A 250 -17.86 28.20 -28.70
CA GLU A 250 -17.53 27.95 -30.10
C GLU A 250 -17.70 29.26 -30.91
N ASN A 251 -16.82 29.55 -31.87
CA ASN A 251 -17.04 29.23 -33.29
C ASN A 251 -16.12 30.02 -34.25
N SER A 252 -15.77 29.33 -35.34
CA SER A 252 -15.46 29.79 -36.72
C SER A 252 -14.24 30.67 -37.03
N GLY A 253 -13.34 30.10 -37.83
CA GLY A 253 -13.19 30.52 -39.23
C GLY A 253 -12.01 31.41 -39.65
N SER A 254 -11.13 30.81 -40.47
CA SER A 254 -10.31 31.36 -41.58
C SER A 254 -9.16 32.37 -41.35
N ASP A 255 -7.97 31.90 -41.73
CA ASP A 255 -6.92 32.46 -42.61
C ASP A 255 -6.29 33.86 -42.41
N THR A 256 -5.01 33.88 -42.81
CA THR A 256 -4.14 34.96 -43.32
C THR A 256 -3.21 35.76 -42.37
N GLU A 257 -1.91 35.48 -42.56
CA GLU A 257 -0.75 36.37 -42.84
C GLU A 257 -0.43 37.65 -42.02
N LEU A 258 0.81 37.63 -41.50
CA LEU A 258 1.89 38.65 -41.53
C LEU A 258 1.75 40.06 -40.90
N GLU A 259 2.75 40.33 -40.04
CA GLU A 259 3.52 41.57 -39.80
C GLU A 259 2.81 42.91 -39.44
N GLU A 260 3.12 43.46 -38.26
CA GLU A 260 4.04 44.62 -38.08
C GLU A 260 3.92 45.23 -36.65
N GLU A 261 4.99 45.93 -36.26
CA GLU A 261 5.24 46.61 -34.98
C GLU A 261 4.17 47.65 -34.57
N TYR A 262 4.11 48.00 -33.27
CA TYR A 262 4.40 49.36 -32.76
C TYR A 262 4.28 49.41 -31.21
N LYS A 263 5.18 50.19 -30.60
CA LYS A 263 5.33 50.48 -29.17
C LYS A 263 4.10 51.17 -28.55
N THR A 264 3.88 51.01 -27.23
CA THR A 264 3.91 52.13 -26.25
C THR A 264 3.70 51.67 -24.80
N ASP A 265 4.37 52.39 -23.91
CA ASP A 265 4.44 52.23 -22.46
C ASP A 265 3.09 52.25 -21.74
N SER A 266 2.90 51.34 -20.78
CA SER A 266 2.03 51.57 -19.63
C SER A 266 2.59 50.95 -18.34
N LYS A 267 2.48 51.73 -17.27
CA LYS A 267 3.12 51.61 -15.95
C LYS A 267 2.84 50.27 -15.23
N PRO A 268 3.73 49.82 -14.33
CA PRO A 268 3.46 48.63 -13.54
C PRO A 268 2.36 48.93 -12.52
N ASN A 269 1.20 48.31 -12.69
CA ASN A 269 0.21 48.20 -11.63
C ASN A 269 0.78 47.24 -10.57
N THR A 270 1.26 47.82 -9.48
CA THR A 270 1.62 47.11 -8.25
C THR A 270 0.34 46.59 -7.59
N SER A 271 -0.22 45.49 -8.09
CA SER A 271 -1.15 44.69 -7.31
C SER A 271 -0.34 43.80 -6.38
N LEU A 272 -0.45 44.06 -5.08
CA LEU A 272 -0.03 43.14 -4.04
C LEU A 272 -0.80 41.83 -4.20
N SER A 273 -0.25 40.92 -4.99
CA SER A 273 -0.63 39.52 -5.01
C SER A 273 -0.34 38.97 -3.61
N THR A 274 -1.40 38.78 -2.83
CA THR A 274 -1.38 37.92 -1.65
C THR A 274 -0.97 36.53 -2.13
N ALA A 275 0.31 36.21 -2.06
CA ALA A 275 0.86 34.93 -2.45
C ALA A 275 0.16 33.83 -1.65
N VAL A 276 -0.68 33.03 -2.31
CA VAL A 276 -1.27 31.83 -1.73
C VAL A 276 -0.12 30.93 -1.28
N PRO A 277 -0.11 30.45 -0.02
CA PRO A 277 0.98 29.60 0.46
C PRO A 277 1.05 28.33 -0.39
N VAL A 278 2.18 28.13 -1.06
CA VAL A 278 2.48 26.95 -1.88
C VAL A 278 2.50 25.73 -0.97
N ALA A 279 1.76 24.67 -1.30
CA ALA A 279 1.77 23.44 -0.54
C ALA A 279 3.17 22.79 -0.64
N VAL A 280 3.71 22.30 0.48
CA VAL A 280 5.04 21.69 0.53
C VAL A 280 4.99 20.35 1.25
N THR A 281 5.48 19.30 0.60
CA THR A 281 5.75 18.01 1.26
C THR A 281 7.17 17.98 1.81
N LYS A 282 7.29 17.60 3.08
CA LYS A 282 8.58 17.33 3.74
C LYS A 282 8.94 15.86 3.57
N PHE A 283 9.88 15.58 2.68
CA PHE A 283 10.37 14.22 2.45
C PHE A 283 11.53 13.90 3.39
N LEU A 284 11.49 12.72 3.99
CA LEU A 284 12.59 12.16 4.77
C LEU A 284 12.73 10.67 4.50
N ALA A 285 13.91 10.28 4.04
CA ALA A 285 14.34 8.90 4.01
C ALA A 285 15.33 8.60 5.12
N LEU A 286 15.28 7.38 5.66
CA LEU A 286 16.14 6.92 6.75
C LEU A 286 16.93 5.66 6.38
N ASP A 287 18.00 5.42 7.13
CA ASP A 287 18.88 4.26 6.96
C ASP A 287 18.30 3.01 7.64
N LYS A 288 19.00 1.88 7.57
CA LYS A 288 18.65 0.65 8.29
C LYS A 288 19.17 0.63 9.72
N CYS A 289 18.50 -0.12 10.60
CA CYS A 289 18.85 -0.31 12.02
C CYS A 289 20.21 -1.02 12.22
N LEU A 290 21.30 -0.26 12.08
CA LEU A 290 22.67 -0.71 12.31
C LEU A 290 23.47 0.31 13.12
N PRO A 291 24.53 -0.12 13.83
CA PRO A 291 25.37 0.80 14.59
C PRO A 291 25.89 1.97 13.76
N LYS A 292 25.84 3.18 14.34
CA LYS A 292 26.29 4.45 13.74
C LYS A 292 25.53 4.88 12.48
N ARG A 293 24.38 4.26 12.18
CA ARG A 293 23.47 4.68 11.10
C ARG A 293 22.40 5.63 11.61
N ARG A 294 21.80 6.40 10.69
CA ARG A 294 20.72 7.35 10.98
C ARG A 294 19.38 6.71 10.58
N PHE A 295 18.96 5.73 11.35
CA PHE A 295 17.82 4.87 11.06
C PHE A 295 16.51 5.33 11.70
N LEU A 296 16.59 6.05 12.83
CA LEU A 296 15.45 6.56 13.58
C LEU A 296 15.43 8.10 13.61
N GLN A 297 14.25 8.71 13.53
CA GLN A 297 14.04 10.14 13.77
C GLN A 297 12.72 10.39 14.51
N VAL A 298 12.76 11.19 15.58
CA VAL A 298 11.56 11.62 16.32
C VAL A 298 11.09 12.98 15.81
N LEU A 299 9.78 13.08 15.56
CA LEU A 299 9.09 14.29 15.11
C LEU A 299 7.99 14.65 16.10
N ASP A 300 7.71 15.94 16.25
CA ASP A 300 6.55 16.43 17.00
C ASP A 300 5.52 17.01 16.02
N LEU A 301 4.31 16.46 16.06
CA LEU A 301 3.20 16.80 15.19
C LEU A 301 2.02 17.33 16.01
N PRO A 302 1.42 18.46 15.61
CA PRO A 302 0.24 18.97 16.30
C PRO A 302 -0.94 18.01 16.09
N THR A 303 -1.68 17.72 17.15
CA THR A 303 -2.91 16.92 17.12
C THR A 303 -4.12 17.81 17.35
N SER A 304 -5.21 17.55 16.62
CA SER A 304 -6.48 18.29 16.74
C SER A 304 -7.28 17.93 17.99
N ASN A 305 -7.02 16.77 18.60
CA ASN A 305 -7.70 16.35 19.82
C ASN A 305 -7.07 17.04 21.05
N THR A 306 -7.78 18.05 21.56
CA THR A 306 -7.51 18.77 22.82
C THR A 306 -7.89 17.96 24.06
N SER A 307 -8.38 16.73 23.88
CA SER A 307 -8.80 15.85 24.97
C SER A 307 -7.59 15.38 25.78
N THR A 308 -7.64 15.58 27.08
CA THR A 308 -6.65 15.18 28.10
C THR A 308 -6.48 13.66 28.25
N GLU A 309 -6.98 12.85 27.31
CA GLU A 309 -6.84 11.40 27.36
C GLU A 309 -5.48 10.99 26.79
N THR A 310 -4.64 10.44 27.67
CA THR A 310 -3.30 9.90 27.40
C THR A 310 -3.29 8.64 26.50
N ARG A 311 -4.41 8.25 25.91
CA ARG A 311 -4.53 6.99 25.17
C ARG A 311 -4.46 7.24 23.66
N VAL A 312 -3.49 6.61 23.01
CA VAL A 312 -3.39 6.56 21.54
C VAL A 312 -4.45 5.60 21.00
N THR A 313 -5.33 6.08 20.12
CA THR A 313 -6.33 5.30 19.41
C THR A 313 -5.94 5.13 17.95
N LEU A 314 -6.20 3.95 17.41
CA LEU A 314 -6.02 3.62 15.99
C LEU A 314 -7.40 3.41 15.38
N GLU A 315 -7.71 4.17 14.34
CA GLU A 315 -9.02 4.15 13.70
C GLU A 315 -8.90 3.90 12.19
N TYR A 316 -9.87 3.19 11.62
CA TYR A 316 -10.04 3.07 10.18
C TYR A 316 -10.39 4.43 9.57
N ASP A 317 -9.88 4.66 8.36
CA ASP A 317 -10.25 5.83 7.58
C ASP A 317 -11.49 5.56 6.71
N VAL A 318 -12.55 6.33 6.94
CA VAL A 318 -13.85 6.15 6.25
C VAL A 318 -13.76 6.34 4.73
N GLU A 319 -12.92 7.26 4.26
CA GLU A 319 -12.73 7.51 2.82
C GLU A 319 -12.04 6.30 2.19
N TRP A 320 -11.01 5.77 2.85
CA TRP A 320 -10.32 4.56 2.41
C TRP A 320 -11.23 3.33 2.37
N LEU A 321 -12.03 3.10 3.42
CA LEU A 321 -13.01 2.01 3.43
C LEU A 321 -14.01 2.12 2.27
N SER A 322 -14.46 3.34 1.95
CA SER A 322 -15.36 3.60 0.82
C SER A 322 -14.68 3.33 -0.53
N ILE A 323 -13.42 3.73 -0.69
CA ILE A 323 -12.61 3.44 -1.87
C ILE A 323 -12.44 1.93 -2.04
N LEU A 324 -12.11 1.19 -0.96
CA LEU A 324 -11.98 -0.26 -1.01
C LEU A 324 -13.27 -0.94 -1.48
N LEU A 325 -14.42 -0.55 -0.91
CA LEU A 325 -15.72 -1.09 -1.27
C LEU A 325 -16.08 -0.80 -2.74
N SER A 326 -15.99 0.47 -3.15
CA SER A 326 -16.38 0.90 -4.49
C SER A 326 -15.47 0.35 -5.58
N THR A 327 -14.21 0.03 -5.27
CA THR A 327 -13.22 -0.54 -6.18
C THR A 327 -13.00 -2.04 -6.01
N ASN A 328 -13.84 -2.75 -5.24
CA ASN A 328 -13.67 -4.18 -5.00
C ASN A 328 -13.67 -5.00 -6.31
N HIS A 329 -14.57 -4.66 -7.23
CA HIS A 329 -14.70 -5.29 -8.55
C HIS A 329 -13.47 -5.11 -9.47
N LEU A 330 -12.54 -4.22 -9.12
CA LEU A 330 -11.28 -4.00 -9.86
C LEU A 330 -10.14 -4.90 -9.37
N THR A 331 -10.37 -5.69 -8.32
CA THR A 331 -9.39 -6.66 -7.79
C THR A 331 -9.13 -7.75 -8.83
N SER A 332 -7.85 -8.00 -9.12
CA SER A 332 -7.41 -9.04 -10.07
C SER A 332 -6.42 -9.98 -9.41
N ILE A 333 -6.60 -11.28 -9.65
CA ILE A 333 -5.74 -12.38 -9.19
C ILE A 333 -5.03 -13.10 -10.33
N LYS A 334 -4.99 -12.51 -11.53
CA LYS A 334 -4.41 -13.14 -12.73
C LYS A 334 -2.96 -12.73 -12.95
N ASP A 335 -2.12 -13.66 -13.39
CA ASP A 335 -0.75 -13.39 -13.89
C ASP A 335 -0.77 -12.83 -15.33
N GLN A 336 -1.58 -11.81 -15.57
CA GLN A 336 -1.71 -11.14 -16.87
C GLN A 336 -1.89 -9.65 -16.65
N ASN A 337 -1.40 -8.87 -17.62
CA ASN A 337 -1.64 -7.43 -17.62
C ASN A 337 -3.14 -7.17 -17.72
N TYR A 338 -3.66 -6.35 -16.82
CA TYR A 338 -5.00 -5.79 -16.91
C TYR A 338 -4.90 -4.26 -16.84
N TYR A 339 -5.98 -3.56 -17.19
CA TYR A 339 -6.01 -2.11 -17.19
C TYR A 339 -7.19 -1.63 -16.36
N LEU A 340 -6.96 -0.61 -15.55
CA LEU A 340 -7.98 0.00 -14.71
C LEU A 340 -8.77 1.06 -15.51
N PRO A 341 -10.00 1.39 -15.07
CA PRO A 341 -10.79 2.44 -15.71
C PRO A 341 -10.03 3.76 -15.78
N GLY A 342 -10.12 4.43 -16.92
CA GLY A 342 -9.43 5.69 -17.19
C GLY A 342 -10.22 6.58 -18.13
N LYS A 343 -9.89 7.87 -18.17
CA LYS A 343 -10.52 8.83 -19.08
C LYS A 343 -10.08 8.54 -20.51
N LYS A 344 -10.81 7.69 -21.23
CA LYS A 344 -10.62 7.53 -22.67
C LYS A 344 -11.21 8.74 -23.40
N ALA A 345 -10.54 9.18 -24.46
CA ALA A 345 -11.15 10.07 -25.44
C ALA A 345 -12.26 9.31 -26.19
N GLY A 346 -13.51 9.58 -25.84
CA GLY A 346 -14.61 9.54 -26.81
C GLY A 346 -15.53 8.32 -26.92
N SER A 347 -15.76 7.44 -25.93
CA SER A 347 -16.91 6.49 -26.06
C SER A 347 -17.36 5.59 -24.89
N ILE A 348 -16.79 5.61 -23.68
CA ILE A 348 -17.29 4.74 -22.58
C ILE A 348 -17.41 5.50 -21.25
N GLU A 349 -18.63 5.49 -20.69
CA GLU A 349 -19.06 6.11 -19.43
C GLU A 349 -18.69 5.30 -18.17
N GLU A 350 -17.61 4.52 -18.20
CA GLU A 350 -17.22 3.73 -17.03
C GLU A 350 -16.66 4.64 -15.93
N ARG A 351 -17.15 4.48 -14.68
CA ARG A 351 -16.69 5.27 -13.54
C ARG A 351 -15.18 5.11 -13.39
N CYS A 352 -14.44 6.20 -13.57
CA CYS A 352 -12.99 6.24 -13.38
C CYS A 352 -12.55 7.11 -12.19
N ASN A 353 -13.49 7.85 -11.59
CA ASN A 353 -13.29 8.58 -10.34
C ASN A 353 -14.08 7.90 -9.22
N PHE A 354 -13.36 7.33 -8.27
CA PHE A 354 -13.90 6.66 -7.08
C PHE A 354 -13.63 7.46 -5.80
N THR A 355 -13.35 8.77 -5.93
CA THR A 355 -13.43 9.68 -4.79
C THR A 355 -14.83 9.56 -4.18
N PRO A 356 -14.96 9.18 -2.89
CA PRO A 356 -16.26 8.91 -2.29
C PRO A 356 -17.18 10.12 -2.26
N THR A 357 -18.47 9.91 -2.51
CA THR A 357 -19.51 10.92 -2.24
C THR A 357 -19.88 10.96 -0.77
N VAL A 358 -20.59 12.00 -0.34
CA VAL A 358 -21.06 12.14 1.05
C VAL A 358 -21.99 10.98 1.45
N GLU A 359 -22.79 10.50 0.50
CA GLU A 359 -23.68 9.35 0.67
C GLU A 359 -22.89 8.05 0.83
N GLU A 360 -21.84 7.84 0.02
CA GLU A 360 -20.97 6.66 0.11
C GLU A 360 -20.22 6.65 1.46
N LEU A 361 -19.71 7.79 1.91
CA LEU A 361 -19.09 7.93 3.23
C LEU A 361 -20.08 7.64 4.36
N SER A 362 -21.31 8.15 4.24
CA SER A 362 -22.37 7.91 5.22
C SER A 362 -22.74 6.43 5.26
N HIS A 363 -22.84 5.76 4.11
CA HIS A 363 -23.11 4.33 4.03
C HIS A 363 -22.06 3.50 4.78
N ILE A 364 -20.78 3.81 4.61
CA ILE A 364 -19.69 3.15 5.36
C ILE A 364 -19.82 3.38 6.87
N ARG A 365 -20.13 4.61 7.31
CA ARG A 365 -20.29 4.90 8.75
C ARG A 365 -21.40 4.07 9.41
N HIS A 366 -22.44 3.67 8.66
CA HIS A 366 -23.51 2.81 9.19
C HIS A 366 -23.13 1.32 9.22
N LYS A 367 -22.12 0.88 8.46
CA LYS A 367 -21.63 -0.51 8.48
C LYS A 367 -20.78 -0.84 9.71
N PHE A 368 -20.18 0.17 10.35
CA PHE A 368 -19.29 0.01 11.49
C PHE A 368 -19.91 0.65 12.74
N ASN A 369 -19.88 -0.04 13.88
CA ASN A 369 -20.35 0.51 15.16
C ASN A 369 -19.52 1.73 15.60
N ASN A 370 -18.20 1.63 15.43
CA ASN A 370 -17.23 2.70 15.56
C ASN A 370 -16.08 2.42 14.58
N LEU A 371 -15.20 3.40 14.38
CA LEU A 371 -14.05 3.25 13.50
C LEU A 371 -12.78 2.80 14.23
N GLU A 372 -12.80 2.52 15.54
CA GLU A 372 -11.63 2.00 16.25
C GLU A 372 -11.27 0.61 15.70
N VAL A 373 -9.99 0.42 15.35
CA VAL A 373 -9.51 -0.87 14.85
C VAL A 373 -9.63 -1.92 15.96
N PRO A 374 -10.39 -3.02 15.76
CA PRO A 374 -10.58 -4.04 16.79
C PRO A 374 -9.26 -4.65 17.23
N LYS A 375 -9.05 -4.84 18.54
CA LYS A 375 -7.85 -5.51 19.08
C LYS A 375 -8.00 -7.04 19.03
N ASN A 376 -8.19 -7.59 17.83
CA ASN A 376 -8.50 -8.99 17.56
C ASN A 376 -7.29 -9.82 17.09
N PHE A 377 -6.07 -9.44 17.47
CA PHE A 377 -4.87 -10.24 17.18
C PHE A 377 -5.05 -11.68 17.69
N CYS A 378 -4.78 -12.65 16.82
CA CYS A 378 -4.63 -14.04 17.22
C CYS A 378 -3.50 -14.73 16.45
N ARG A 379 -2.90 -15.74 17.08
CA ARG A 379 -1.87 -16.57 16.44
C ARG A 379 -2.52 -17.59 15.51
N THR A 380 -2.15 -17.58 14.23
CA THR A 380 -2.59 -18.50 13.19
C THR A 380 -1.65 -19.70 12.98
N VAL A 381 -0.37 -19.59 13.37
CA VAL A 381 0.65 -20.65 13.25
C VAL A 381 1.52 -20.78 14.51
N PRO A 382 2.16 -21.93 14.76
CA PRO A 382 3.14 -22.06 15.84
C PRO A 382 4.29 -21.07 15.64
N SER A 383 4.75 -20.47 16.74
CA SER A 383 5.91 -19.58 16.75
C SER A 383 7.23 -20.37 16.76
N PHE A 384 8.31 -19.73 16.33
CA PHE A 384 9.67 -20.23 16.50
C PHE A 384 9.95 -20.58 17.97
N ASP A 385 10.54 -21.76 18.19
CA ASP A 385 11.07 -22.16 19.48
C ASP A 385 12.61 -22.24 19.40
N PRO A 386 13.35 -21.33 20.05
CA PRO A 386 14.81 -21.31 19.98
C PRO A 386 15.48 -22.52 20.64
N VAL A 387 14.80 -23.23 21.54
CA VAL A 387 15.33 -24.43 22.21
C VAL A 387 15.23 -25.63 21.27
N VAL A 388 14.07 -25.80 20.64
CA VAL A 388 13.81 -26.94 19.75
C VAL A 388 14.45 -26.73 18.36
N GLN A 389 14.45 -25.50 17.86
CA GLN A 389 14.82 -25.17 16.49
C GLN A 389 16.15 -24.41 16.39
N GLN A 390 17.03 -24.52 17.38
CA GLN A 390 18.33 -23.81 17.41
C GLN A 390 19.16 -24.00 16.13
N ASN A 391 19.13 -25.21 15.54
CA ASN A 391 19.90 -25.57 14.35
C ASN A 391 19.18 -25.33 13.03
N TYR A 392 18.13 -24.49 13.01
CA TYR A 392 17.32 -24.24 11.81
C TYR A 392 18.11 -23.82 10.56
N LYS A 393 19.28 -23.19 10.72
CA LYS A 393 20.16 -22.81 9.59
C LYS A 393 20.74 -24.03 8.86
N HIS A 394 20.86 -25.17 9.55
CA HIS A 394 21.46 -26.41 9.02
C HIS A 394 20.43 -27.46 8.59
N ILE A 395 19.17 -27.27 8.94
CA ILE A 395 18.09 -28.22 8.63
C ILE A 395 17.32 -27.72 7.39
N PRO A 396 17.07 -28.56 6.39
CA PRO A 396 16.13 -28.22 5.32
C PRO A 396 14.73 -28.03 5.90
N VAL A 397 14.15 -26.85 5.72
CA VAL A 397 12.78 -26.54 6.11
C VAL A 397 12.02 -26.11 4.87
N GLU A 398 10.80 -26.61 4.71
CA GLU A 398 9.93 -26.28 3.59
C GLU A 398 9.21 -24.95 3.82
N GLN A 399 8.76 -24.33 2.72
CA GLN A 399 7.86 -23.19 2.78
C GLN A 399 6.48 -23.62 3.35
N PRO A 400 5.75 -22.70 4.00
CA PRO A 400 4.42 -22.98 4.49
C PRO A 400 3.42 -23.06 3.32
N ASN A 401 2.29 -23.70 3.58
CA ASN A 401 1.11 -23.55 2.73
C ASN A 401 0.45 -22.18 2.97
N ALA A 402 -0.25 -21.67 1.98
CA ALA A 402 -1.08 -20.47 2.14
C ALA A 402 -2.10 -20.63 3.27
N GLN A 403 -2.32 -19.56 4.03
CA GLN A 403 -3.26 -19.50 5.15
C GLN A 403 -4.11 -18.24 5.08
N LEU A 404 -5.34 -18.34 5.58
CA LEU A 404 -6.23 -17.19 5.72
C LEU A 404 -6.18 -16.67 7.16
N ASN A 405 -6.32 -15.36 7.35
CA ASN A 405 -6.34 -14.75 8.68
C ASN A 405 -7.77 -14.47 9.15
N PRO A 406 -8.15 -14.81 10.39
CA PRO A 406 -9.48 -14.50 10.93
C PRO A 406 -9.78 -12.99 10.91
N GLN A 407 -8.77 -12.15 11.14
CA GLN A 407 -8.93 -10.69 11.12
C GLN A 407 -9.31 -10.20 9.71
N CYS A 408 -8.65 -10.73 8.67
CA CYS A 408 -8.96 -10.39 7.28
C CYS A 408 -10.38 -10.85 6.91
N ASN A 409 -10.75 -12.08 7.28
CA ASN A 409 -12.07 -12.62 7.01
C ASN A 409 -13.18 -11.78 7.65
N GLU A 410 -13.02 -11.39 8.91
CA GLU A 410 -13.95 -10.51 9.62
C GLU A 410 -14.05 -9.15 8.92
N PHE A 411 -12.91 -8.52 8.61
CA PHE A 411 -12.86 -7.23 7.93
C PHE A 411 -13.56 -7.26 6.56
N CYS A 412 -13.24 -8.26 5.73
CA CYS A 412 -13.83 -8.46 4.41
C CYS A 412 -15.35 -8.69 4.49
N THR A 413 -15.80 -9.47 5.48
CA THR A 413 -17.23 -9.75 5.71
C THR A 413 -17.98 -8.48 6.13
N THR A 414 -17.44 -7.71 7.09
CA THR A 414 -18.08 -6.49 7.59
C THR A 414 -18.17 -5.41 6.51
N LEU A 415 -17.08 -5.19 5.77
CA LEU A 415 -17.06 -4.18 4.71
C LEU A 415 -17.87 -4.64 3.49
N GLY A 416 -17.83 -5.93 3.15
CA GLY A 416 -18.44 -6.52 1.96
C GLY A 416 -17.50 -6.51 0.75
N ILE A 417 -16.24 -6.89 0.95
CA ILE A 417 -15.21 -6.97 -0.10
C ILE A 417 -14.55 -8.34 -0.12
N ASP A 418 -13.82 -8.64 -1.18
CA ASP A 418 -13.17 -9.93 -1.37
C ASP A 418 -11.75 -9.95 -0.78
N ASP A 419 -11.33 -11.10 -0.25
CA ASP A 419 -9.94 -11.38 0.11
C ASP A 419 -9.16 -11.84 -1.15
N PRO A 420 -8.15 -11.07 -1.63
CA PRO A 420 -7.34 -11.43 -2.79
C PRO A 420 -6.64 -12.79 -2.67
N LEU A 421 -6.19 -13.17 -1.47
CA LEU A 421 -5.53 -14.46 -1.26
C LEU A 421 -6.53 -15.61 -1.39
N CYS A 422 -7.71 -15.46 -0.80
CA CYS A 422 -8.82 -16.41 -0.95
C CYS A 422 -9.20 -16.59 -2.43
N LEU A 423 -9.37 -15.48 -3.17
CA LEU A 423 -9.68 -15.51 -4.60
C LEU A 423 -8.57 -16.20 -5.41
N ALA A 424 -7.30 -15.92 -5.12
CA ALA A 424 -6.17 -16.53 -5.81
C ALA A 424 -6.11 -18.05 -5.59
N MET A 425 -6.35 -18.50 -4.35
CA MET A 425 -6.41 -19.94 -4.02
C MET A 425 -7.54 -20.65 -4.76
N LEU A 426 -8.76 -20.10 -4.71
CA LEU A 426 -9.93 -20.67 -5.39
C LEU A 426 -9.75 -20.71 -6.91
N ALA A 427 -9.21 -19.65 -7.50
CA ALA A 427 -8.94 -19.59 -8.94
C ALA A 427 -7.92 -20.64 -9.42
N ASN A 428 -7.08 -21.14 -8.51
CA ASN A 428 -6.10 -22.21 -8.77
C ASN A 428 -6.59 -23.59 -8.29
N GLY A 429 -7.89 -23.75 -8.00
CA GLY A 429 -8.50 -25.02 -7.62
C GLY A 429 -8.03 -25.57 -6.26
N LYS A 430 -7.55 -24.69 -5.37
CA LYS A 430 -7.13 -25.07 -4.01
C LYS A 430 -8.33 -25.06 -3.06
N GLU A 431 -8.35 -26.01 -2.13
CA GLU A 431 -9.25 -25.97 -0.99
C GLU A 431 -8.84 -24.85 -0.04
N LEU A 432 -9.84 -24.18 0.56
CA LEU A 432 -9.59 -23.10 1.50
C LEU A 432 -9.20 -23.68 2.87
N PRO A 433 -8.07 -23.25 3.45
CA PRO A 433 -7.67 -23.68 4.78
C PRO A 433 -8.64 -23.11 5.81
N GLN A 434 -8.88 -23.86 6.88
CA GLN A 434 -9.65 -23.36 8.00
C GLN A 434 -8.89 -22.22 8.68
N SER A 435 -9.55 -21.06 8.80
CA SER A 435 -9.01 -19.90 9.50
C SER A 435 -9.19 -20.13 11.01
N LEU A 436 -8.11 -20.48 11.71
CA LEU A 436 -8.13 -20.88 13.12
C LEU A 436 -7.19 -20.02 13.96
N CYS A 437 -7.63 -19.68 15.17
CA CYS A 437 -6.80 -19.06 16.20
C CYS A 437 -6.24 -20.13 17.15
N LEU A 438 -4.92 -20.28 17.23
CA LEU A 438 -4.25 -21.24 18.12
C LEU A 438 -4.43 -20.95 19.62
N ASN A 439 -4.85 -19.74 19.97
CA ASN A 439 -5.06 -19.33 21.36
C ASN A 439 -6.41 -19.79 21.94
N GLU A 440 -7.29 -20.40 21.13
CA GLU A 440 -8.49 -21.06 21.65
C GLU A 440 -8.13 -22.49 22.12
N SER A 441 -7.57 -22.60 23.33
CA SER A 441 -7.41 -23.89 24.00
C SER A 441 -8.79 -24.47 24.37
N SER A 442 -9.16 -25.54 23.68
CA SER A 442 -9.84 -26.75 24.22
C SER A 442 -11.16 -26.63 24.98
N SER A 443 -11.97 -25.56 24.81
CA SER A 443 -13.29 -25.48 25.47
C SER A 443 -14.47 -25.15 24.56
N LYS A 444 -14.25 -24.79 23.28
CA LYS A 444 -15.33 -24.49 22.32
C LYS A 444 -15.51 -25.50 21.19
N VAL A 445 -14.65 -26.52 21.09
CA VAL A 445 -14.79 -27.57 20.06
C VAL A 445 -16.14 -28.28 20.16
N ASN A 446 -16.72 -28.37 21.36
CA ASN A 446 -18.04 -28.99 21.57
C ASN A 446 -19.27 -28.10 21.27
N MET A 447 -19.10 -26.80 20.94
CA MET A 447 -20.24 -25.95 20.54
C MET A 447 -20.36 -25.78 19.02
N LEU A 448 -19.28 -25.98 18.26
CA LEU A 448 -19.35 -25.86 16.79
C LEU A 448 -19.95 -27.09 16.10
N GLU A 449 -19.87 -28.29 16.71
CA GLU A 449 -20.55 -29.48 16.17
C GLU A 449 -22.07 -29.33 16.14
N THR A 450 -22.66 -28.54 17.05
CA THR A 450 -24.12 -28.33 17.12
C THR A 450 -24.64 -27.20 16.21
N MET A 451 -23.75 -26.43 15.55
CA MET A 451 -24.15 -25.40 14.57
C MET A 451 -23.89 -25.83 13.12
N ALA A 452 -23.28 -26.99 12.91
CA ALA A 452 -23.00 -27.55 11.59
C ALA A 452 -24.26 -28.00 10.82
N GLU A 453 -25.43 -28.06 11.46
CA GLU A 453 -26.72 -28.36 10.80
C GLU A 453 -27.48 -27.10 10.30
N GLY A 454 -26.90 -25.89 10.42
CA GLY A 454 -27.62 -24.63 10.11
C GLY A 454 -27.03 -23.73 9.01
N PHE A 455 -25.84 -24.04 8.48
CA PHE A 455 -25.21 -23.19 7.45
C PHE A 455 -25.47 -23.75 6.04
N GLU A 456 -26.64 -23.44 5.48
CA GLU A 456 -26.77 -23.33 4.03
C GLU A 456 -25.94 -22.10 3.57
N ILE A 457 -24.69 -22.35 3.23
CA ILE A 457 -23.93 -21.46 2.35
C ILE A 457 -24.77 -21.33 1.09
N ALA A 458 -25.29 -20.13 0.81
CA ALA A 458 -25.97 -19.83 -0.43
C ALA A 458 -25.01 -20.10 -1.59
N GLN A 459 -25.10 -21.31 -2.16
CA GLN A 459 -24.51 -21.67 -3.43
C GLN A 459 -25.22 -20.83 -4.50
N SER A 460 -24.74 -19.61 -4.72
CA SER A 460 -25.00 -18.91 -5.96
C SER A 460 -24.24 -19.64 -7.06
N LYS A 461 -24.85 -20.71 -7.60
CA LYS A 461 -24.47 -21.31 -8.87
C LYS A 461 -24.78 -20.30 -9.99
N ARG A 462 -23.96 -19.26 -10.13
CA ARG A 462 -23.86 -18.55 -11.40
C ARG A 462 -23.05 -19.42 -12.35
N LYS A 463 -23.74 -20.32 -13.05
CA LYS A 463 -23.24 -20.89 -14.31
C LYS A 463 -22.86 -19.72 -15.22
N LEU A 464 -21.58 -19.61 -15.57
CA LEU A 464 -21.12 -18.78 -16.69
C LEU A 464 -21.62 -19.42 -18.00
N ASN A 465 -22.89 -19.20 -18.34
CA ASN A 465 -23.40 -19.43 -19.69
C ASN A 465 -23.24 -18.13 -20.48
N LEU A 466 -22.05 -17.93 -21.06
CA LEU A 466 -21.85 -16.99 -22.16
C LEU A 466 -22.17 -17.72 -23.47
N THR A 467 -23.45 -17.90 -23.76
CA THR A 467 -23.93 -18.11 -25.13
C THR A 467 -24.40 -16.76 -25.65
N LEU A 468 -23.56 -16.14 -26.49
CA LEU A 468 -23.96 -14.98 -27.29
C LEU A 468 -25.06 -15.42 -28.26
N PRO A 469 -26.15 -14.66 -28.42
CA PRO A 469 -27.11 -14.92 -29.49
C PRO A 469 -26.43 -14.70 -30.85
N ALA A 470 -26.75 -15.54 -31.83
CA ALA A 470 -26.27 -15.38 -33.20
C ALA A 470 -26.70 -14.01 -33.76
N PRO A 471 -25.83 -13.34 -34.54
CA PRO A 471 -26.13 -12.01 -35.05
C PRO A 471 -27.35 -12.03 -35.99
N THR A 472 -28.36 -11.25 -35.63
CA THR A 472 -29.51 -10.96 -36.49
C THR A 472 -29.06 -10.05 -37.63
N THR A 473 -29.02 -10.60 -38.85
CA THR A 473 -28.81 -9.82 -40.06
C THR A 473 -30.00 -8.89 -40.30
N SER A 474 -29.79 -7.58 -40.14
CA SER A 474 -30.72 -6.58 -40.66
C SER A 474 -30.02 -5.66 -41.65
N LYS A 475 -30.46 -5.79 -42.90
CA LYS A 475 -30.43 -4.84 -44.02
C LYS A 475 -29.07 -4.58 -44.69
N ILE A 476 -29.10 -4.97 -45.96
CA ILE A 476 -28.14 -4.75 -47.05
C ILE A 476 -27.80 -3.26 -47.15
N ASP A 477 -26.54 -2.91 -46.91
CA ASP A 477 -25.99 -1.63 -47.36
C ASP A 477 -25.31 -1.86 -48.71
N LYS A 478 -25.87 -1.26 -49.77
CA LYS A 478 -25.40 -1.39 -51.15
C LYS A 478 -24.29 -0.38 -51.37
N ASN A 479 -23.06 -0.67 -50.94
CA ASN A 479 -21.85 0.01 -51.40
C ASN A 479 -20.60 -0.80 -51.01
N VAL A 480 -20.43 -1.98 -51.61
CA VAL A 480 -19.17 -2.72 -51.52
C VAL A 480 -18.59 -2.86 -52.93
N ILE A 481 -17.41 -2.26 -53.10
CA ILE A 481 -16.52 -2.40 -54.25
C ILE A 481 -15.78 -3.72 -54.04
N GLU A 482 -15.96 -4.69 -54.95
CA GLU A 482 -15.22 -5.96 -54.95
C GLU A 482 -13.79 -5.74 -55.48
N LEU A 483 -12.78 -6.24 -54.77
CA LEU A 483 -11.43 -6.43 -55.26
C LEU A 483 -11.05 -7.93 -55.23
N PRO A 484 -10.25 -8.41 -56.20
CA PRO A 484 -10.17 -9.83 -56.52
C PRO A 484 -9.33 -10.65 -55.55
N ILE A 485 -9.72 -11.92 -55.43
CA ILE A 485 -9.08 -12.97 -54.64
C ILE A 485 -7.78 -13.40 -55.33
N GLU A 486 -6.65 -13.34 -54.61
CA GLU A 486 -5.40 -13.98 -55.02
C GLU A 486 -5.56 -15.50 -54.99
N ILE A 487 -5.15 -16.13 -56.09
CA ILE A 487 -5.11 -17.58 -56.29
C ILE A 487 -3.75 -18.06 -55.78
N ASP A 488 -3.74 -18.90 -54.75
CA ASP A 488 -2.58 -19.69 -54.38
C ASP A 488 -2.41 -20.84 -55.40
N GLU A 489 -1.31 -20.83 -56.15
CA GLU A 489 -0.77 -22.00 -56.86
C GLU A 489 0.52 -22.46 -56.16
N ASP A 490 0.48 -23.72 -55.70
CA ASP A 490 1.53 -24.71 -55.36
C ASP A 490 2.76 -24.33 -54.50
#